data_AF-A0A250JSC0-F1
#
_entry.id   AF-A0A250JSC0-F1
#
_cell.length_a   1.000
_cell.length_b   1.000
_cell.length_c   1.000
_cell.angle_alpha   90.00
_cell.angle_beta   90.00
_cell.angle_gamma   90.00
#
_symmetry.space_group_name_H-M   'P 1'
#
loop_
_entity.id
_entity.type
_entity.pdbx_description
1 polymer ?
#
loop_
_entity_poly.entity_id
_entity_poly.type
_entity_poly.pdbx_seq_one_letter_code
_entity_poly.pdbx_strand_id
1 'polypeptide(L)'
;MRHNWLLRLMVAVLLATLVGACEPPLIVELASAAERIPSPAFVIREPSQPGDSPRYDSISVMDVDGTHMWSIRALPPRTGPFPAHLNYGVLPYGFEELQPARLLTRGRTYHIAVAGEARGGLRYRVNNDGTVSEAK
;
A
#
# COMPACT_ATOMS: atom_id res chain seq x y z
N MET A 1 44.36 -21.78 -7.81
CA MET A 1 43.42 -21.47 -6.70
C MET A 1 42.95 -20.00 -6.65
N ARG A 2 43.76 -18.99 -7.07
CA ARG A 2 43.36 -17.55 -7.07
C ARG A 2 42.26 -17.14 -8.07
N HIS A 3 42.15 -17.81 -9.23
CA HIS A 3 41.21 -17.42 -10.31
C HIS A 3 39.74 -17.63 -9.93
N ASN A 4 39.42 -18.71 -9.21
CA ASN A 4 38.04 -19.02 -8.80
C ASN A 4 37.48 -18.03 -7.77
N TRP A 5 38.35 -17.33 -7.03
CA TRP A 5 37.93 -16.34 -6.04
C TRP A 5 37.49 -15.03 -6.70
N LEU A 6 38.24 -14.57 -7.71
CA LEU A 6 37.88 -13.38 -8.50
C LEU A 6 36.56 -13.59 -9.26
N LEU A 7 36.35 -14.78 -9.84
CA LEU A 7 35.11 -15.12 -10.53
C LEU A 7 33.90 -15.11 -9.58
N ARG A 8 34.07 -15.66 -8.36
CA ARG A 8 33.03 -15.67 -7.32
C ARG A 8 32.68 -14.26 -6.83
N LEU A 9 33.67 -13.38 -6.67
CA LEU A 9 33.46 -11.99 -6.30
C LEU A 9 32.71 -11.22 -7.39
N MET A 10 33.07 -11.43 -8.66
CA MET A 10 32.39 -10.77 -9.79
C MET A 10 30.93 -11.21 -9.91
N VAL A 11 30.65 -12.50 -9.73
CA VAL A 11 29.29 -13.05 -9.69
C VAL A 11 28.51 -12.50 -8.49
N ALA A 12 29.13 -12.41 -7.31
CA ALA A 12 28.47 -11.87 -6.11
C ALA A 12 28.13 -10.38 -6.26
N VAL A 13 29.01 -9.58 -6.87
CA VAL A 13 28.74 -8.16 -7.17
C VAL A 13 27.63 -8.02 -8.22
N LEU A 14 27.64 -8.84 -9.26
CA LEU A 14 26.59 -8.84 -10.28
C LEU A 14 25.23 -9.19 -9.68
N LEU A 15 25.15 -10.25 -8.85
CA LEU A 15 23.92 -10.61 -8.13
C LEU A 15 23.47 -9.51 -7.15
N ALA A 16 24.39 -8.86 -6.43
CA ALA A 16 24.03 -7.75 -5.53
C ALA A 16 23.43 -6.55 -6.28
N THR A 17 23.90 -6.25 -7.49
CA THR A 17 23.29 -5.20 -8.34
C THR A 17 21.93 -5.58 -8.90
N LEU A 18 21.67 -6.88 -9.11
CA LEU A 18 20.40 -7.39 -9.64
C LEU A 18 19.30 -7.47 -8.56
N VAL A 19 19.66 -7.63 -7.28
CA VAL A 19 18.71 -7.76 -6.16
C VAL A 19 18.34 -6.40 -5.53
N GLY A 20 19.06 -5.31 -5.87
CA GLY A 20 18.82 -3.97 -5.33
C GLY A 20 17.50 -3.29 -5.73
N ALA A 21 16.69 -3.89 -6.61
CA ALA A 21 15.47 -3.28 -7.16
C ALA A 21 14.16 -3.83 -6.56
N CYS A 22 14.19 -4.41 -5.35
CA CYS A 22 13.00 -4.96 -4.70
C CYS A 22 12.30 -3.97 -3.75
N GLU A 23 12.41 -2.66 -3.97
CA GLU A 23 11.59 -1.70 -3.24
C GLU A 23 10.18 -1.67 -3.86
N PRO A 24 9.09 -1.82 -3.08
CA PRO A 24 7.75 -1.76 -3.62
C PRO A 24 7.53 -0.38 -4.26
N PRO A 25 7.02 -0.33 -5.50
CA PRO A 25 6.93 0.93 -6.22
C PRO A 25 5.93 1.90 -5.57
N LEU A 26 4.97 1.41 -4.77
CA LEU A 26 4.09 2.25 -3.96
C LEU A 26 4.34 2.04 -2.47
N ILE A 27 4.44 3.16 -1.76
CA ILE A 27 4.50 3.21 -0.30
C ILE A 27 3.14 3.70 0.19
N VAL A 28 2.55 2.97 1.14
CA VAL A 28 1.30 3.36 1.81
C VAL A 28 1.63 3.63 3.28
N GLU A 29 1.26 4.81 3.76
CA GLU A 29 1.51 5.27 5.13
C GLU A 29 0.20 5.76 5.75
N LEU A 30 0.13 5.81 7.08
CA LEU A 30 -0.93 6.58 7.75
C LEU A 30 -0.74 8.06 7.43
N ALA A 31 -1.84 8.79 7.19
CA ALA A 31 -1.75 10.21 6.88
C ALA A 31 -1.22 11.06 8.05
N SER A 32 -1.37 10.56 9.27
CA SER A 32 -0.81 11.17 10.49
C SER A 32 -0.57 10.13 11.59
N ALA A 33 0.13 10.52 12.66
CA ALA A 33 0.23 9.70 13.87
C ALA A 33 -1.08 9.70 14.71
N ALA A 34 -2.06 10.52 14.35
CA ALA A 34 -3.30 10.73 15.09
C ALA A 34 -4.51 10.07 14.42
N GLU A 35 -4.31 9.16 13.47
CA GLU A 35 -5.40 8.46 12.79
C GLU A 35 -6.28 7.68 13.77
N ARG A 36 -7.60 7.70 13.53
CA ARG A 36 -8.59 7.00 14.36
C ARG A 36 -9.73 6.43 13.52
N ILE A 37 -10.41 5.42 14.07
CA ILE A 37 -11.70 4.96 13.54
C ILE A 37 -12.79 6.04 13.75
N PRO A 38 -13.83 6.12 12.88
CA PRO A 38 -14.23 5.12 11.88
C PRO A 38 -13.53 5.22 10.51
N SER A 39 -12.86 6.33 10.20
CA SER A 39 -12.35 6.60 8.86
C SER A 39 -10.90 7.08 8.91
N PRO A 40 -9.92 6.20 9.20
CA PRO A 40 -8.51 6.56 9.13
C PRO A 40 -8.11 6.94 7.70
N ALA A 41 -7.18 7.88 7.61
CA ALA A 41 -6.62 8.37 6.37
C ALA A 41 -5.24 7.75 6.08
N PHE A 42 -4.96 7.60 4.78
CA PHE A 42 -3.72 7.03 4.26
C PHE A 42 -3.13 7.94 3.20
N VAL A 43 -1.81 7.96 3.13
CA VAL A 43 -1.05 8.61 2.06
C VAL A 43 -0.39 7.54 1.21
N ILE A 44 -0.52 7.67 -0.10
CA ILE A 44 0.04 6.76 -1.10
C ILE A 44 1.08 7.55 -1.88
N ARG A 45 2.32 7.05 -1.91
CA ARG A 45 3.46 7.68 -2.60
C ARG A 45 4.07 6.72 -3.59
N GLU A 46 4.56 7.27 -4.70
CA GLU A 46 5.33 6.52 -5.70
C GLU A 46 6.73 7.16 -5.84
N PRO A 47 7.76 6.62 -5.16
CA PRO A 47 9.09 7.22 -5.16
C PRO A 47 9.73 7.37 -6.55
N SER A 48 9.34 6.53 -7.52
CA SER A 48 9.84 6.59 -8.89
C SER A 48 9.35 7.78 -9.71
N GLN A 49 8.34 8.52 -9.23
CA GLN A 49 7.75 9.68 -9.91
C GLN A 49 7.30 10.74 -8.87
N PRO A 50 8.26 11.40 -8.20
CA PRO A 50 7.96 12.37 -7.16
C PRO A 50 7.24 13.60 -7.76
N GLY A 51 6.09 13.96 -7.19
CA GLY A 51 5.30 15.11 -7.62
C GLY A 51 4.11 14.77 -8.53
N ASP A 52 4.10 13.57 -9.10
CA ASP A 52 2.99 13.05 -9.91
C ASP A 52 2.03 12.18 -9.08
N SER A 53 0.83 11.96 -9.60
CA SER A 53 -0.16 11.08 -8.98
C SER A 53 0.28 9.60 -9.05
N PRO A 54 0.20 8.84 -7.96
CA PRO A 54 0.63 7.44 -7.92
C PRO A 54 -0.19 6.57 -8.88
N ARG A 55 0.44 5.57 -9.51
CA ARG A 55 -0.18 4.75 -10.57
C ARG A 55 -0.79 3.46 -10.02
N TYR A 56 -1.95 3.58 -9.39
CA TYR A 56 -2.77 2.46 -8.95
C TYR A 56 -4.22 2.64 -9.38
N ASP A 57 -4.95 1.56 -9.64
CA ASP A 57 -6.35 1.64 -10.07
C ASP A 57 -7.31 0.90 -9.13
N SER A 58 -6.81 0.29 -8.05
CA SER A 58 -7.60 -0.45 -7.09
C SER A 58 -7.04 -0.37 -5.68
N ILE A 59 -7.94 -0.41 -4.71
CA ILE A 59 -7.63 -0.44 -3.28
C ILE A 59 -8.46 -1.55 -2.65
N SER A 60 -7.85 -2.34 -1.78
CA SER A 60 -8.56 -3.31 -0.95
C SER A 60 -8.08 -3.25 0.50
N VAL A 61 -9.03 -3.25 1.43
CA VAL A 61 -8.78 -3.40 2.86
C VAL A 61 -9.31 -4.76 3.29
N MET A 62 -8.47 -5.53 3.94
CA MET A 62 -8.79 -6.85 4.46
C MET A 62 -8.44 -6.93 5.95
N ASP A 63 -9.20 -7.74 6.67
CA ASP A 63 -8.83 -8.21 8.01
C ASP A 63 -7.75 -9.30 7.90
N VAL A 64 -7.08 -9.60 9.01
CA VAL A 64 -6.01 -10.62 9.06
C VAL A 64 -6.51 -12.03 8.74
N ASP A 65 -7.80 -12.28 8.92
CA ASP A 65 -8.46 -13.54 8.56
C ASP A 65 -8.82 -13.63 7.06
N GLY A 66 -8.47 -12.62 6.26
CA GLY A 66 -8.77 -12.56 4.82
C GLY A 66 -10.15 -12.00 4.49
N THR A 67 -10.94 -11.60 5.49
CA THR A 67 -12.25 -10.98 5.27
C THR A 67 -12.07 -9.61 4.61
N HIS A 68 -12.72 -9.40 3.46
CA HIS A 68 -12.78 -8.08 2.82
C HIS A 68 -13.60 -7.10 3.67
N MET A 69 -12.98 -5.96 3.97
CA MET A 69 -13.56 -4.87 4.76
C MET A 69 -13.99 -3.71 3.88
N TRP A 70 -13.25 -3.43 2.81
CA TRP A 70 -13.56 -2.39 1.83
C TRP A 70 -12.81 -2.66 0.53
N SER A 71 -13.40 -2.35 -0.62
CA SER A 71 -12.70 -2.46 -1.90
C SER A 71 -13.29 -1.50 -2.92
N ILE A 72 -12.43 -0.77 -3.61
CA ILE A 72 -12.79 0.18 -4.67
C ILE A 72 -11.88 -0.01 -5.88
N ARG A 73 -12.37 0.34 -7.06
CA ARG A 73 -11.57 0.37 -8.30
C ARG A 73 -11.91 1.59 -9.15
N ALA A 74 -10.95 2.05 -9.94
CA ALA A 74 -11.14 3.14 -10.87
C ALA A 74 -12.07 2.72 -12.02
N LEU A 75 -12.95 3.64 -12.42
CA LEU A 75 -13.82 3.50 -13.58
C LEU A 75 -13.01 3.61 -14.89
N PRO A 76 -13.44 2.97 -15.99
CA PRO A 76 -12.85 3.18 -17.31
C PRO A 76 -13.12 4.59 -17.88
N PRO A 77 -12.21 5.16 -18.68
CA PRO A 77 -10.84 4.68 -18.91
C PRO A 77 -9.99 4.89 -17.65
N ARG A 78 -9.14 3.91 -17.30
CA ARG A 78 -8.30 3.92 -16.10
C ARG A 78 -7.09 4.85 -16.25
N THR A 79 -7.36 6.08 -16.63
CA THR A 79 -6.38 7.10 -16.97
C THR A 79 -6.76 8.38 -16.25
N GLY A 80 -5.99 8.75 -15.25
CA GLY A 80 -6.23 9.96 -14.48
C GLY A 80 -5.38 10.01 -13.23
N PRO A 81 -5.31 11.18 -12.57
CA PRO A 81 -4.59 11.30 -11.32
C PRO A 81 -5.32 10.50 -10.23
N PHE A 82 -4.74 9.37 -9.82
CA PHE A 82 -5.25 8.61 -8.69
C PHE A 82 -4.89 9.33 -7.38
N PRO A 83 -5.77 9.31 -6.37
CA PRO A 83 -5.61 10.16 -5.20
C PRO A 83 -4.42 9.72 -4.35
N ALA A 84 -3.49 10.64 -4.07
CA ALA A 84 -2.39 10.39 -3.15
C ALA A 84 -2.84 10.34 -1.67
N HIS A 85 -4.06 10.79 -1.37
CA HIS A 85 -4.64 10.78 -0.04
C HIS A 85 -5.99 10.06 -0.05
N LEU A 86 -6.19 9.12 0.85
CA LEU A 86 -7.35 8.23 0.87
C LEU A 86 -7.94 8.16 2.28
N ASN A 87 -9.26 8.36 2.40
CA ASN A 87 -9.97 8.12 3.65
C ASN A 87 -10.73 6.80 3.57
N TYR A 88 -10.58 5.95 4.58
CA TYR A 88 -11.27 4.67 4.63
C TYR A 88 -12.80 4.84 4.52
N GLY A 89 -13.40 4.16 3.54
CA GLY A 89 -14.86 4.18 3.31
C GLY A 89 -15.38 5.44 2.63
N VAL A 90 -14.51 6.32 2.16
CA VAL A 90 -14.88 7.46 1.29
C VAL A 90 -14.55 7.08 -0.14
N LEU A 91 -15.56 7.04 -1.01
CA LEU A 91 -15.39 6.75 -2.43
C LEU A 91 -14.79 7.98 -3.15
N PRO A 92 -13.54 7.89 -3.68
CA PRO A 92 -12.96 8.99 -4.44
C PRO A 92 -13.67 9.20 -5.78
N TYR A 93 -13.56 10.39 -6.35
CA TYR A 93 -14.05 10.66 -7.69
C TYR A 93 -13.38 9.74 -8.72
N GLY A 94 -14.16 9.21 -9.66
CA GLY A 94 -13.66 8.31 -10.70
C GLY A 94 -13.46 6.86 -10.24
N PHE A 95 -13.91 6.51 -9.04
CA PHE A 95 -13.92 5.13 -8.53
C PHE A 95 -15.35 4.60 -8.40
N GLU A 96 -15.48 3.28 -8.45
CA GLU A 96 -16.65 2.53 -8.04
C GLU A 96 -16.31 1.62 -6.86
N GLU A 97 -17.32 1.34 -6.05
CA GLU A 97 -17.19 0.46 -4.89
C GLU A 97 -17.49 -0.99 -5.28
N LEU A 98 -16.52 -1.88 -5.06
CA LEU A 98 -16.67 -3.31 -5.28
C LEU A 98 -17.17 -4.02 -4.02
N GLN A 99 -16.75 -3.52 -2.86
CA GLN A 99 -17.14 -4.01 -1.55
C GLN A 99 -17.36 -2.81 -0.64
N PRO A 100 -18.60 -2.57 -0.18
CA PRO A 100 -18.91 -1.52 0.79
C PRO A 100 -18.04 -1.58 2.04
N ALA A 101 -17.64 -0.41 2.52
CA ALA A 101 -16.84 -0.28 3.73
C ALA A 101 -17.59 -0.82 4.96
N ARG A 102 -16.94 -1.73 5.69
CA ARG A 102 -17.43 -2.30 6.95
C ARG A 102 -16.81 -1.56 8.13
N LEU A 103 -17.47 -1.63 9.29
CA LEU A 103 -16.92 -1.03 10.51
C LEU A 103 -15.61 -1.71 10.91
N LEU A 104 -14.57 -0.90 11.12
CA LEU A 104 -13.32 -1.36 11.70
C LEU A 104 -13.49 -1.57 13.21
N THR A 105 -12.94 -2.66 13.72
CA THR A 105 -13.11 -3.08 15.11
C THR A 105 -11.84 -2.84 15.91
N ARG A 106 -12.00 -2.32 17.12
CA ARG A 106 -10.92 -2.13 18.10
C ARG A 106 -10.20 -3.45 18.39
N GLY A 107 -8.88 -3.39 18.55
CA GLY A 107 -8.03 -4.54 18.86
C GLY A 107 -7.70 -5.43 17.65
N ARG A 108 -8.23 -5.13 16.46
CA ARG A 108 -7.98 -5.90 15.23
C ARG A 108 -6.88 -5.27 14.37
N THR A 109 -6.30 -6.11 13.53
CA THR A 109 -5.25 -5.75 12.57
C THR A 109 -5.78 -5.96 11.17
N TYR A 110 -5.50 -5.00 10.30
CA TYR A 110 -5.95 -4.94 8.92
C TYR A 110 -4.77 -4.74 7.99
N HIS A 111 -5.02 -4.97 6.71
CA HIS A 111 -4.08 -4.69 5.63
C HIS A 111 -4.79 -3.87 4.56
N ILE A 112 -4.26 -2.70 4.23
CA ILE A 112 -4.63 -1.96 3.02
C ILE A 112 -3.63 -2.30 1.92
N ALA A 113 -4.13 -2.70 0.76
CA ALA A 113 -3.35 -2.96 -0.44
C ALA A 113 -3.80 -2.02 -1.55
N VAL A 114 -2.84 -1.51 -2.31
CA VAL A 114 -3.06 -0.70 -3.52
C VAL A 114 -2.42 -1.41 -4.70
N ALA A 115 -3.13 -1.46 -5.83
CA ALA A 115 -2.67 -2.17 -7.02
C ALA A 115 -3.11 -1.48 -8.31
N GLY A 116 -2.32 -1.64 -9.36
CA GLY A 116 -2.52 -1.13 -10.72
C GLY A 116 -1.24 -1.38 -11.52
N GLU A 117 -0.70 -0.35 -12.18
CA GLU A 117 0.64 -0.43 -12.78
C GLU A 117 1.73 -0.67 -11.72
N ALA A 118 1.56 -0.06 -10.55
CA ALA A 118 2.39 -0.25 -9.38
C ALA A 118 1.58 -0.89 -8.23
N ARG A 119 2.27 -1.40 -7.20
CA ARG A 119 1.66 -2.06 -6.05
C ARG A 119 2.36 -1.68 -4.74
N GLY A 120 1.58 -1.67 -3.67
CA GLY A 120 2.02 -1.36 -2.32
C GLY A 120 0.98 -1.75 -1.28
N GLY A 121 1.31 -1.55 -0.02
CA GLY A 121 0.35 -1.81 1.06
C GLY A 121 0.91 -1.45 2.42
N LEU A 122 0.02 -1.44 3.40
CA LEU A 122 0.32 -1.17 4.80
C LEU A 122 -0.49 -2.10 5.69
N ARG A 123 0.19 -2.73 6.64
CA ARG A 123 -0.45 -3.43 7.74
C ARG A 123 -0.64 -2.45 8.90
N TYR A 124 -1.84 -2.34 9.43
CA TYR A 124 -2.15 -1.41 10.52
C TYR A 124 -3.05 -2.07 11.57
N ARG A 125 -2.94 -1.59 12.80
CA ARG A 125 -3.73 -2.03 13.95
C ARG A 125 -4.64 -0.91 14.43
N VAL A 126 -5.90 -1.24 14.65
CA VAL A 126 -6.82 -0.41 15.42
C VAL A 126 -6.63 -0.76 16.89
N ASN A 127 -6.11 0.18 17.66
CA ASN A 127 -5.89 0.01 19.09
C ASN A 127 -7.21 -0.03 19.87
N ASN A 128 -7.15 -0.47 21.13
CA ASN A 128 -8.35 -0.61 21.97
C ASN A 128 -9.04 0.73 22.27
N ASP A 129 -8.32 1.85 22.16
CA ASP A 129 -8.84 3.22 22.30
C ASP A 129 -9.36 3.81 20.97
N GLY A 130 -9.31 3.03 19.88
CA GLY A 130 -9.72 3.44 18.55
C GLY A 130 -8.69 4.27 17.77
N THR A 131 -7.48 4.47 18.30
CA THR A 131 -6.36 5.01 17.50
C THR A 131 -5.85 3.97 16.51
N VAL A 132 -5.21 4.42 15.45
CA VAL A 132 -4.63 3.57 14.41
C VAL A 132 -3.12 3.74 14.39
N SER A 133 -2.41 2.62 14.28
CA SER A 133 -0.95 2.58 14.24
C SER A 133 -0.48 1.53 13.24
N GLU A 134 0.72 1.69 12.70
CA GLU A 134 1.32 0.67 11.86
C GLU A 134 1.55 -0.61 12.66
N ALA A 135 1.26 -1.75 12.04
CA ALA A 135 1.45 -3.07 12.63
C ALA A 135 2.68 -3.72 12.00
N LYS A 136 3.70 -3.99 12.81
CA LYS A 136 4.90 -4.72 12.41
C LYS A 136 4.61 -6.21 12.15
#